data_AF-A0A2A6ED44-F1
#
_entry.id   AF-A0A2A6ED44-F1
#
_cell.length_a   1.000
_cell.length_b   1.000
_cell.length_c   1.000
_cell.angle_alpha   90.00
_cell.angle_beta   90.00
_cell.angle_gamma   90.00
#
_symmetry.space_group_name_H-M   'P 1'
#
loop_
_entity.id
_entity.type
_entity.pdbx_description
1 polymer ?
#
loop_
_entity_poly.entity_id
_entity_poly.type
_entity_poly.pdbx_seq_one_letter_code
_entity_poly.pdbx_strand_id
1 'polypeptide(L)'
;MKKALSIIFAAMLALGANAQNTHDIVVWHGTQSQTIQAVDSITFVESKVEPTYVDLGLSIKWGTCNIGAKNPEDFGNFYQWGDVATKESYDWDTYKYGTDRTNLEKYNVKDGKTVLDPEDDAAIVNLGEGWRMPTPAEIKELVDNCTWEWTTVNNVKGYKVTAKNGNSIFLPAAGVMFAKNPYYGGQYGYYLSNTLREGEESYVKMYAQGFSFQSDKYQTDDRIARNYGITVRPVHK
;
A
#
# COMPACT_ATOMS: atom_id res chain seq x y z
N MET A 1 7.55 -5.80 25.77
CA MET A 1 9.03 -5.90 25.58
C MET A 1 9.28 -6.62 24.26
N LYS A 2 9.61 -5.89 23.19
CA LYS A 2 9.97 -6.49 21.90
C LYS A 2 11.37 -7.09 22.06
N LYS A 3 11.49 -8.42 21.93
CA LYS A 3 12.80 -9.09 21.92
C LYS A 3 13.46 -8.75 20.58
N ALA A 4 14.43 -7.83 20.60
CA ALA A 4 15.37 -7.70 19.51
C ALA A 4 16.20 -8.98 19.48
N LEU A 5 16.06 -9.77 18.41
CA LEU A 5 16.89 -10.95 18.20
C LEU A 5 18.26 -10.43 17.70
N SER A 6 19.20 -10.26 18.61
CA SER A 6 20.60 -9.99 18.25
C SER A 6 21.16 -11.24 17.57
N ILE A 7 21.32 -11.20 16.25
CA ILE A 7 22.01 -12.26 15.50
C ILE A 7 23.51 -12.00 15.65
N ILE A 8 24.15 -12.77 16.53
CA ILE A 8 25.61 -12.78 16.66
C ILE A 8 26.16 -13.67 15.55
N PHE A 9 26.86 -13.06 14.58
CA PHE A 9 27.63 -13.81 13.59
C PHE A 9 29.02 -14.10 14.18
N ALA A 10 29.25 -15.35 14.60
CA ALA A 10 30.58 -15.83 14.94
C ALA A 10 31.31 -16.21 13.64
N ALA A 11 31.90 -15.23 12.97
CA ALA A 11 32.80 -15.49 11.84
C ALA A 11 34.18 -15.89 12.39
N MET A 12 34.45 -17.20 12.49
CA MET A 12 35.82 -17.69 12.66
C MET A 12 36.57 -17.56 11.33
N LEU A 13 37.21 -16.42 11.11
CA LEU A 13 38.11 -16.17 9.98
C LEU A 13 39.43 -16.91 10.23
N ALA A 14 39.59 -18.09 9.63
CA ALA A 14 40.90 -18.72 9.47
C ALA A 14 41.59 -18.09 8.24
N LEU A 15 42.57 -17.23 8.48
CA LEU A 15 43.42 -16.65 7.43
C LEU A 15 44.45 -17.70 6.96
N GLY A 16 44.14 -18.38 5.86
CA GLY A 16 45.07 -19.21 5.10
C GLY A 16 45.23 -18.66 3.68
N ALA A 17 46.48 -18.48 3.23
CA ALA A 17 46.81 -17.91 1.93
C ALA A 17 46.50 -18.87 0.77
N ASN A 18 45.94 -18.31 -0.32
CA ASN A 18 45.89 -18.86 -1.69
C ASN A 18 45.13 -20.19 -1.91
N ALA A 19 43.86 -20.23 -1.52
CA ALA A 19 42.83 -21.02 -2.19
C ALA A 19 41.62 -20.12 -2.39
N GLN A 20 40.83 -20.33 -3.45
CA GLN A 20 39.50 -19.75 -3.56
C GLN A 20 38.69 -20.36 -2.39
N ASN A 21 38.68 -19.65 -1.26
CA ASN A 21 38.11 -20.13 0.00
C ASN A 21 36.59 -20.20 -0.18
N THR A 22 36.12 -21.31 -0.73
CA THR A 22 34.71 -21.62 -0.75
C THR A 22 34.32 -22.05 0.66
N HIS A 23 33.29 -21.43 1.21
CA HIS A 23 32.83 -21.70 2.57
C HIS A 23 31.60 -22.59 2.54
N ASP A 24 31.50 -23.52 3.48
CA ASP A 24 30.25 -24.23 3.74
C ASP A 24 29.32 -23.32 4.57
N ILE A 25 28.05 -23.23 4.18
CA ILE A 25 27.03 -22.43 4.87
C ILE A 25 26.02 -23.36 5.49
N VAL A 26 25.76 -23.21 6.79
CA VAL A 26 24.67 -23.91 7.47
C VAL A 26 23.45 -22.99 7.56
N VAL A 27 22.39 -23.32 6.83
CA VAL A 27 21.11 -22.60 6.86
C VAL A 27 20.17 -23.30 7.84
N TRP A 28 19.65 -22.56 8.81
CA TRP A 28 18.72 -23.07 9.82
C TRP A 28 17.27 -22.67 9.50
N HIS A 29 16.33 -23.61 9.61
CA HIS A 29 14.89 -23.37 9.57
C HIS A 29 14.24 -24.03 10.79
N GLY A 30 13.95 -23.23 11.81
CA GLY A 30 13.54 -23.74 13.12
C GLY A 30 14.66 -24.59 13.74
N THR A 31 14.37 -25.85 14.04
CA THR A 31 15.34 -26.82 14.59
C THR A 31 16.06 -27.64 13.52
N GLN A 32 15.67 -27.49 12.24
CA GLN A 32 16.28 -28.20 11.13
C GLN A 32 17.38 -27.33 10.50
N SER A 33 18.41 -27.98 9.96
CA SER A 33 19.47 -27.30 9.23
C SER A 33 19.84 -28.04 7.95
N GLN A 34 20.37 -27.28 7.00
CA GLN A 34 20.98 -27.79 5.77
C GLN A 34 22.34 -27.14 5.59
N THR A 35 23.35 -27.93 5.21
CA THR A 35 24.67 -27.41 4.85
C THR A 35 24.78 -27.30 3.34
N ILE A 36 25.08 -26.10 2.84
CA ILE A 36 25.39 -25.84 1.44
C ILE A 36 26.91 -25.74 1.34
N GLN A 37 27.53 -26.65 0.60
CA GLN A 37 28.99 -26.71 0.53
C GLN A 37 29.55 -25.85 -0.58
N ALA A 38 30.82 -25.45 -0.41
CA ALA A 38 31.60 -24.76 -1.43
C ALA A 38 30.89 -23.53 -2.05
N VAL A 39 30.27 -22.70 -1.22
CA VAL A 39 29.54 -21.51 -1.69
C VAL A 39 30.51 -20.38 -2.01
N ASP A 40 30.36 -19.82 -3.21
CA ASP A 40 31.12 -18.68 -3.71
C ASP A 40 30.51 -17.34 -3.25
N SER A 41 29.18 -17.20 -3.26
CA SER A 41 28.47 -16.01 -2.76
C SER A 41 27.08 -16.31 -2.21
N ILE A 42 26.61 -15.46 -1.28
CA ILE A 42 25.26 -15.49 -0.71
C ILE A 42 24.57 -14.18 -1.05
N THR A 43 23.36 -14.25 -1.61
CA THR A 43 22.49 -13.10 -1.76
C THR A 43 21.23 -13.30 -0.92
N PHE A 44 20.95 -12.36 -0.03
CA PHE A 44 19.67 -12.31 0.66
C PHE A 44 18.70 -11.53 -0.22
N VAL A 45 17.65 -12.21 -0.67
CA VAL A 45 16.53 -11.57 -1.35
C VAL A 45 15.43 -11.33 -0.31
N GLU A 46 14.83 -10.15 -0.34
CA GLU A 46 13.58 -9.96 0.39
C GLU A 46 12.52 -10.90 -0.21
N SER A 47 11.84 -11.63 0.65
CA SER A 47 10.68 -12.41 0.20
C SER A 47 9.61 -11.43 -0.27
N LYS A 48 9.38 -11.42 -1.58
CA LYS A 48 8.22 -10.74 -2.17
C LYS A 48 6.98 -11.50 -1.74
N VAL A 49 6.20 -10.92 -0.84
CA VAL A 49 4.87 -11.47 -0.51
C VAL A 49 4.01 -11.21 -1.75
N GLU A 50 3.62 -12.29 -2.43
CA GLU A 50 2.75 -12.18 -3.58
C GLU A 50 1.41 -11.57 -3.16
N PRO A 51 0.94 -10.50 -3.83
CA PRO A 51 -0.33 -9.90 -3.50
C PRO A 51 -1.44 -10.92 -3.77
N THR A 52 -2.41 -11.01 -2.85
CA THR A 52 -3.57 -11.88 -2.99
C THR A 52 -4.84 -11.05 -3.05
N TYR A 53 -5.89 -11.60 -3.67
CA TYR A 53 -7.19 -10.97 -3.79
C TYR A 53 -8.30 -11.88 -3.26
N VAL A 54 -9.44 -11.27 -2.96
CA VAL A 54 -10.71 -11.92 -2.63
C VAL A 54 -11.76 -11.50 -3.65
N ASP A 55 -12.48 -12.47 -4.19
CA ASP A 55 -13.66 -12.22 -4.99
C ASP A 55 -14.86 -11.95 -4.07
N LEU A 56 -15.25 -10.68 -3.96
CA LEU A 56 -16.39 -10.24 -3.15
C LEU A 56 -17.74 -10.42 -3.91
N GLY A 57 -17.74 -11.01 -5.10
CA GLY A 57 -18.93 -11.09 -5.96
C GLY A 57 -19.36 -9.72 -6.48
N LEU A 58 -18.41 -8.78 -6.56
CA LEU A 58 -18.54 -7.45 -7.14
C LEU A 58 -18.00 -7.47 -8.59
N SER A 59 -17.97 -6.32 -9.25
CA SER A 59 -17.44 -6.18 -10.62
C SER A 59 -15.93 -6.46 -10.76
N ILE A 60 -15.17 -6.39 -9.67
CA ILE A 60 -13.72 -6.62 -9.63
C ILE A 60 -13.30 -7.35 -8.35
N LYS A 61 -12.16 -8.04 -8.39
CA LYS A 61 -11.57 -8.70 -7.21
C LYS A 61 -10.77 -7.68 -6.41
N TRP A 62 -10.89 -7.73 -5.09
CA TRP A 62 -10.26 -6.77 -4.18
C TRP A 62 -9.03 -7.36 -3.50
N GLY A 63 -7.95 -6.59 -3.39
CA GLY A 63 -6.75 -7.00 -2.66
C GLY A 63 -7.02 -7.32 -1.19
N THR A 64 -6.41 -8.38 -0.67
CA THR A 64 -6.51 -8.76 0.75
C THR A 64 -5.76 -7.81 1.69
N CYS A 65 -4.77 -7.10 1.16
CA CYS A 65 -3.92 -6.15 1.87
C CYS A 65 -3.85 -4.79 1.14
N ASN A 66 -3.50 -3.74 1.89
CA ASN A 66 -3.02 -2.50 1.28
C ASN A 66 -1.68 -2.76 0.56
N ILE A 67 -1.32 -1.94 -0.43
CA ILE A 67 0.02 -2.06 -1.04
C ILE A 67 1.08 -1.92 0.06
N GLY A 68 2.06 -2.83 0.11
CA GLY A 68 3.13 -2.84 1.11
C GLY A 68 2.77 -3.47 2.47
N ALA A 69 1.51 -3.86 2.69
CA ALA A 69 1.10 -4.59 3.88
C ALA A 69 1.33 -6.10 3.72
N LYS A 70 1.78 -6.76 4.80
CA LYS A 70 1.94 -8.23 4.84
C LYS A 70 0.65 -8.93 5.29
N ASN A 71 -0.06 -8.32 6.22
CA ASN A 71 -1.33 -8.81 6.75
C ASN A 71 -2.47 -7.81 6.47
N PRO A 72 -3.74 -8.25 6.42
CA PRO A 72 -4.87 -7.38 6.11
C PRO A 72 -5.01 -6.16 7.03
N GLU A 73 -4.62 -6.30 8.30
CA GLU A 73 -4.66 -5.25 9.32
C GLU A 73 -3.44 -4.32 9.32
N ASP A 74 -2.35 -4.68 8.64
CA ASP A 74 -1.21 -3.78 8.49
C ASP A 74 -1.62 -2.58 7.63
N PHE A 75 -1.19 -1.37 8.01
CA PHE A 75 -1.55 -0.15 7.28
C PHE A 75 -1.00 -0.14 5.85
N GLY A 76 0.12 -0.82 5.62
CA GLY A 76 0.84 -0.79 4.37
C GLY A 76 1.53 0.55 4.14
N ASN A 77 1.81 0.82 2.88
CA ASN A 77 2.48 2.02 2.43
C ASN A 77 1.49 3.16 2.17
N PHE A 78 2.01 4.38 2.25
CA PHE A 78 1.30 5.60 1.92
C PHE A 78 1.83 6.16 0.60
N TYR A 79 0.92 6.66 -0.23
CA TYR A 79 1.22 7.20 -1.55
C TYR A 79 0.52 8.55 -1.72
N GLN A 80 1.21 9.48 -2.37
CA GLN A 80 0.55 10.66 -2.95
C GLN A 80 -0.09 10.23 -4.28
N TRP A 81 -1.21 10.84 -4.64
CA TRP A 81 -1.93 10.42 -5.85
C TRP A 81 -1.08 10.71 -7.10
N GLY A 82 -0.88 9.71 -7.95
CA GLY A 82 0.02 9.77 -9.10
C GLY A 82 1.49 9.49 -8.78
N ASP A 83 1.81 9.16 -7.53
CA ASP A 83 3.12 8.64 -7.17
C ASP A 83 3.08 7.15 -6.89
N VAL A 84 4.17 6.48 -7.25
CA VAL A 84 4.35 5.03 -7.16
C VAL A 84 5.40 4.65 -6.13
N ALA A 85 6.14 5.63 -5.59
CA ALA A 85 7.16 5.44 -4.57
C ALA A 85 6.72 6.03 -3.22
N THR A 86 7.11 5.35 -2.14
CA THR A 86 6.96 5.85 -0.78
C THR A 86 7.96 6.96 -0.48
N LYS A 87 7.61 7.85 0.46
CA LYS A 87 8.48 8.97 0.88
C LYS A 87 8.60 9.08 2.39
N GLU A 88 9.59 9.84 2.83
CA GLU A 88 9.75 10.24 4.22
C GLU A 88 8.83 11.41 4.61
N SER A 89 8.45 12.27 3.65
CA SER A 89 7.54 13.41 3.85
C SER A 89 6.48 13.45 2.76
N TYR A 90 5.25 13.82 3.14
CA TYR A 90 4.08 13.87 2.27
C TYR A 90 3.43 15.26 2.31
N ASP A 91 3.81 16.11 1.38
CA ASP A 91 3.30 17.46 1.23
C ASP A 91 3.55 17.93 -0.22
N TRP A 92 3.29 19.21 -0.51
CA TRP A 92 3.51 19.73 -1.86
C TRP A 92 4.99 19.79 -2.24
N ASP A 93 5.92 19.93 -1.30
CA ASP A 93 7.36 20.01 -1.60
C ASP A 93 7.89 18.66 -2.12
N THR A 94 7.23 17.55 -1.75
CA THR A 94 7.59 16.19 -2.20
C THR A 94 6.64 15.63 -3.26
N TYR A 95 5.66 16.40 -3.73
CA TYR A 95 4.67 15.91 -4.68
C TYR A 95 5.25 15.81 -6.10
N LYS A 96 5.13 14.62 -6.73
CA LYS A 96 5.75 14.31 -8.04
C LYS A 96 5.39 15.28 -9.16
N TYR A 97 4.16 15.79 -9.14
CA TYR A 97 3.58 16.53 -10.27
C TYR A 97 3.29 18.00 -9.98
N GLY A 98 3.93 18.57 -8.97
CA GLY A 98 3.84 20.01 -8.72
C GLY A 98 4.30 20.42 -7.34
N THR A 99 4.59 21.69 -7.18
CA THR A 99 5.13 22.27 -5.94
C THR A 99 4.08 23.00 -5.10
N ASP A 100 2.89 23.22 -5.66
CA ASP A 100 1.74 23.78 -4.96
C ASP A 100 0.44 23.56 -5.75
N ARG A 101 -0.65 24.15 -5.24
CA ARG A 101 -2.02 24.06 -5.76
C ARG A 101 -2.22 24.68 -7.15
N THR A 102 -1.30 25.52 -7.60
CA THR A 102 -1.36 26.31 -8.84
C THR A 102 -0.29 25.90 -9.86
N ASN A 103 0.78 25.25 -9.41
CA ASN A 103 1.92 24.83 -10.21
C ASN A 103 1.96 23.30 -10.38
N LEU A 104 0.96 22.77 -11.11
CA LEU A 104 0.88 21.35 -11.48
C LEU A 104 1.41 21.12 -12.90
N GLU A 105 2.21 20.07 -13.09
CA GLU A 105 2.80 19.67 -14.37
C GLU A 105 1.96 18.59 -15.09
N LYS A 106 1.26 17.73 -14.33
CA LYS A 106 0.43 16.63 -14.85
C LYS A 106 -0.86 16.45 -14.05
N TYR A 107 -1.91 15.98 -14.72
CA TYR A 107 -3.26 15.80 -14.20
C TYR A 107 -3.82 17.11 -13.66
N ASN A 108 -3.97 18.08 -14.55
CA ASN A 108 -4.38 19.43 -14.22
C ASN A 108 -5.37 19.95 -15.27
N VAL A 109 -5.90 21.16 -15.06
CA VAL A 109 -6.91 21.73 -15.96
C VAL A 109 -6.37 21.90 -17.40
N LYS A 110 -5.06 22.12 -17.58
CA LYS A 110 -4.46 22.34 -18.91
C LYS A 110 -4.34 21.05 -19.73
N ASP A 111 -4.05 19.92 -19.09
CA ASP A 111 -3.93 18.63 -19.79
C ASP A 111 -5.25 17.83 -19.82
N GLY A 112 -6.22 18.21 -18.98
CA GLY A 112 -7.53 17.57 -18.89
C GLY A 112 -7.48 16.13 -18.38
N LYS A 113 -6.31 15.63 -17.93
CA LYS A 113 -6.17 14.25 -17.47
C LYS A 113 -6.70 14.12 -16.05
N THR A 114 -7.70 13.27 -15.87
CA THR A 114 -8.31 13.00 -14.57
C THR A 114 -8.08 11.58 -14.07
N VAL A 115 -7.64 10.67 -14.93
CA VAL A 115 -7.37 9.27 -14.60
C VAL A 115 -5.88 9.02 -14.70
N LEU A 116 -5.31 8.26 -13.76
CA LEU A 116 -3.90 7.90 -13.78
C LEU A 116 -3.53 7.13 -15.05
N ASP A 117 -2.43 7.57 -15.67
CA ASP A 117 -1.70 6.76 -16.64
C ASP A 117 -1.07 5.55 -15.89
N PRO A 118 -0.86 4.39 -16.55
CA PRO A 118 -0.37 3.18 -15.89
C PRO A 118 0.94 3.34 -15.11
N GLU A 119 1.87 4.18 -15.58
CA GLU A 119 3.15 4.46 -14.92
C GLU A 119 3.02 5.28 -13.63
N ASP A 120 1.85 5.83 -13.35
CA ASP A 120 1.54 6.63 -12.16
C ASP A 120 0.56 5.96 -11.20
N ASP A 121 0.07 4.77 -11.56
CA ASP A 121 -0.77 3.95 -10.71
C ASP A 121 0.13 3.10 -9.78
N ALA A 122 0.06 3.42 -8.48
CA ALA A 122 0.88 2.75 -7.48
C ALA A 122 0.68 1.22 -7.47
N ALA A 123 -0.54 0.73 -7.74
CA ALA A 123 -0.79 -0.71 -7.76
C ALA A 123 -0.22 -1.36 -9.01
N ILE A 124 -0.35 -0.75 -10.19
CA ILE A 124 0.25 -1.28 -11.43
C ILE A 124 1.76 -1.41 -11.26
N VAL A 125 2.42 -0.33 -10.81
CA VAL A 125 3.89 -0.30 -10.73
C VAL A 125 4.44 -1.22 -9.63
N ASN A 126 3.78 -1.30 -8.46
CA ASN A 126 4.30 -2.09 -7.34
C ASN A 126 3.89 -3.56 -7.39
N LEU A 127 2.73 -3.89 -7.97
CA LEU A 127 2.17 -5.26 -7.93
C LEU A 127 2.20 -5.96 -9.29
N GLY A 128 2.34 -5.23 -10.39
CA GLY A 128 2.50 -5.77 -11.73
C GLY A 128 1.18 -6.04 -12.45
N GLU A 129 1.26 -6.86 -13.50
CA GLU A 129 0.14 -7.05 -14.43
C GLU A 129 -1.15 -7.52 -13.73
N GLY A 130 -2.26 -6.87 -14.07
CA GLY A 130 -3.60 -7.24 -13.59
C GLY A 130 -4.03 -6.50 -12.33
N TRP A 131 -3.08 -5.96 -11.57
CA TRP A 131 -3.34 -5.07 -10.44
C TRP A 131 -3.47 -3.62 -10.90
N ARG A 132 -4.36 -2.87 -10.25
CA ARG A 132 -4.47 -1.41 -10.40
C ARG A 132 -5.17 -0.78 -9.21
N MET A 133 -5.12 0.54 -9.11
CA MET A 133 -5.98 1.28 -8.20
C MET A 133 -7.46 1.12 -8.62
N PRO A 134 -8.40 1.11 -7.66
CA PRO A 134 -9.81 1.01 -7.97
C PRO A 134 -10.30 2.28 -8.66
N THR A 135 -11.32 2.14 -9.50
CA THR A 135 -12.08 3.27 -10.05
C THR A 135 -13.10 3.78 -9.04
N PRO A 136 -13.60 5.03 -9.17
CA PRO A 136 -14.69 5.52 -8.32
C PRO A 136 -15.94 4.65 -8.37
N ALA A 137 -16.27 4.05 -9.53
CA ALA A 137 -17.42 3.16 -9.68
C ALA A 137 -17.28 1.87 -8.87
N GLU A 138 -16.10 1.25 -8.86
CA GLU A 138 -15.83 0.04 -8.07
C GLU A 138 -15.83 0.34 -6.56
N ILE A 139 -15.29 1.50 -6.17
CA ILE A 139 -15.38 1.97 -4.78
C ILE A 139 -16.83 2.16 -4.38
N LYS A 140 -17.63 2.81 -5.22
CA LYS A 140 -19.07 3.00 -4.98
C LYS A 140 -19.78 1.65 -4.82
N GLU A 141 -19.44 0.68 -5.67
CA GLU A 141 -19.99 -0.67 -5.56
C GLU A 141 -19.64 -1.34 -4.22
N LEU A 142 -18.38 -1.24 -3.76
CA LEU A 142 -17.95 -1.74 -2.44
C LEU A 142 -18.70 -1.06 -1.29
N VAL A 143 -18.89 0.26 -1.36
CA VAL A 143 -19.58 1.04 -0.33
C VAL A 143 -21.08 0.70 -0.29
N ASP A 144 -21.73 0.55 -1.44
CA ASP A 144 -23.17 0.36 -1.53
C ASP A 144 -23.62 -1.10 -1.33
N ASN A 145 -22.81 -2.08 -1.78
CA ASN A 145 -23.22 -3.49 -1.87
C ASN A 145 -22.64 -4.40 -0.80
N CYS A 146 -21.78 -3.90 0.08
CA CYS A 146 -21.22 -4.66 1.20
C CYS A 146 -21.73 -4.17 2.56
N THR A 147 -21.67 -5.06 3.55
CA THR A 147 -21.91 -4.72 4.96
C THR A 147 -20.59 -4.36 5.63
N TRP A 148 -20.58 -3.25 6.36
CA TRP A 148 -19.40 -2.71 7.01
C TRP A 148 -19.58 -2.79 8.54
N GLU A 149 -18.74 -3.58 9.20
CA GLU A 149 -18.73 -3.73 10.67
C GLU A 149 -17.42 -3.17 11.25
N TRP A 150 -17.51 -2.12 12.07
CA TRP A 150 -16.34 -1.57 12.75
C TRP A 150 -15.87 -2.54 13.83
N THR A 151 -14.61 -2.96 13.74
CA THR A 151 -14.05 -3.99 14.64
C THR A 151 -12.57 -3.76 14.88
N THR A 152 -11.95 -4.66 15.65
CA THR A 152 -10.51 -4.66 15.94
C THR A 152 -9.92 -6.02 15.61
N VAL A 153 -8.93 -6.06 14.72
CA VAL A 153 -8.16 -7.25 14.35
C VAL A 153 -6.72 -7.02 14.81
N ASN A 154 -6.18 -7.92 15.65
CA ASN A 154 -4.81 -7.82 16.17
C ASN A 154 -4.44 -6.43 16.75
N ASN A 155 -5.37 -5.84 17.51
CA ASN A 155 -5.28 -4.48 18.10
C ASN A 155 -5.32 -3.31 17.09
N VAL A 156 -5.62 -3.58 15.82
CA VAL A 156 -5.81 -2.56 14.79
C VAL A 156 -7.31 -2.36 14.56
N LYS A 157 -7.77 -1.11 14.71
CA LYS A 157 -9.15 -0.72 14.42
C LYS A 157 -9.38 -0.54 12.93
N GLY A 158 -10.57 -0.89 12.46
CA GLY A 158 -10.96 -0.74 11.05
C GLY A 158 -12.30 -1.38 10.77
N TYR A 159 -12.63 -1.53 9.49
CA TYR A 159 -13.86 -2.21 9.07
C TYR A 159 -13.58 -3.60 8.55
N LYS A 160 -14.36 -4.58 9.03
CA LYS A 160 -14.60 -5.82 8.28
C LYS A 160 -15.70 -5.55 7.26
N VAL A 161 -15.36 -5.65 5.99
CA VAL A 161 -16.28 -5.45 4.86
C VAL A 161 -16.68 -6.81 4.33
N THR A 162 -17.95 -7.17 4.45
CA THR A 162 -18.49 -8.48 4.06
C THR A 162 -19.48 -8.31 2.91
N ALA A 163 -19.26 -9.04 1.82
CA ALA A 163 -20.13 -9.02 0.66
C ALA A 163 -21.26 -10.05 0.74
N LYS A 164 -22.23 -9.97 -0.17
CA LYS A 164 -23.41 -10.86 -0.19
C LYS A 164 -23.05 -12.34 -0.35
N ASN A 165 -21.93 -12.65 -0.99
CA ASN A 165 -21.45 -14.03 -1.13
C ASN A 165 -20.77 -14.58 0.14
N GLY A 166 -20.69 -13.79 1.22
CA GLY A 166 -20.08 -14.18 2.50
C GLY A 166 -18.57 -13.94 2.59
N ASN A 167 -17.90 -13.61 1.48
CA ASN A 167 -16.48 -13.26 1.50
C ASN A 167 -16.27 -11.87 2.12
N SER A 168 -15.12 -11.68 2.75
CA SER A 168 -14.81 -10.43 3.44
C SER A 168 -13.35 -10.00 3.31
N ILE A 169 -13.13 -8.69 3.39
CA ILE A 169 -11.80 -8.07 3.56
C ILE A 169 -11.79 -7.22 4.83
N PHE A 170 -10.60 -6.95 5.38
CA PHE A 170 -10.42 -5.99 6.46
C PHE A 170 -9.71 -4.73 5.93
N LEU A 171 -10.28 -3.56 6.26
CA LEU A 171 -9.76 -2.25 5.90
C LEU A 171 -9.33 -1.52 7.19
N PRO A 172 -8.01 -1.44 7.47
CA PRO A 172 -7.53 -0.79 8.68
C PRO A 172 -7.73 0.73 8.63
N ALA A 173 -8.06 1.33 9.77
CA ALA A 173 -8.12 2.77 9.95
C ALA A 173 -6.70 3.38 10.01
N ALA A 174 -6.00 3.37 8.88
CA ALA A 174 -4.59 3.78 8.77
C ALA A 174 -4.37 5.30 8.94
N GLY A 175 -5.43 6.10 8.82
CA GLY A 175 -5.33 7.55 8.80
C GLY A 175 -4.64 8.05 7.53
N VAL A 176 -3.86 9.13 7.67
CA VAL A 176 -3.10 9.76 6.59
C VAL A 176 -1.71 10.16 7.08
N MET A 177 -0.77 10.34 6.14
CA MET A 177 0.51 11.01 6.39
C MET A 177 0.46 12.44 5.84
N PHE A 178 0.90 13.41 6.64
CA PHE A 178 1.13 14.77 6.18
C PHE A 178 2.44 15.31 6.76
N ALA A 179 3.27 15.89 5.90
CA ALA A 179 4.70 16.06 6.13
C ALA A 179 5.27 14.71 6.64
N LYS A 180 5.94 14.72 7.80
CA LYS A 180 6.54 13.52 8.42
C LYS A 180 5.64 12.86 9.49
N ASN A 181 4.40 13.34 9.66
CA ASN A 181 3.56 12.97 10.81
C ASN A 181 2.36 12.10 10.38
N PRO A 182 2.05 11.03 11.14
CA PRO A 182 0.80 10.29 10.99
C PRO A 182 -0.34 11.04 11.68
N TYR A 183 -1.50 11.08 11.04
CA TYR A 183 -2.73 11.65 11.59
C TYR A 183 -3.86 10.64 11.51
N TYR A 184 -4.78 10.68 12.49
CA TYR A 184 -6.03 9.93 12.47
C TYR A 184 -5.93 8.40 12.50
N GLY A 185 -4.74 7.84 12.71
CA GLY A 185 -4.54 6.39 12.87
C GLY A 185 -5.44 5.81 13.98
N GLY A 186 -6.09 4.69 13.67
CA GLY A 186 -7.07 4.03 14.52
C GLY A 186 -8.43 4.72 14.63
N GLN A 187 -8.63 5.85 13.94
CA GLN A 187 -9.87 6.64 13.98
C GLN A 187 -10.51 6.74 12.59
N TYR A 188 -9.70 6.97 11.55
CA TYR A 188 -10.19 7.14 10.18
C TYR A 188 -9.44 6.24 9.19
N GLY A 189 -10.14 5.80 8.14
CA GLY A 189 -9.54 5.19 6.95
C GLY A 189 -9.71 6.10 5.75
N TYR A 190 -8.66 6.24 4.94
CA TYR A 190 -8.67 6.99 3.68
C TYR A 190 -8.00 6.15 2.59
N TYR A 191 -8.65 6.06 1.44
CA TYR A 191 -8.25 5.19 0.35
C TYR A 191 -8.42 5.88 -0.99
N LEU A 192 -7.38 5.86 -1.82
CA LEU A 192 -7.39 6.50 -3.13
C LEU A 192 -8.04 5.62 -4.22
N SER A 193 -8.78 6.28 -5.12
CA SER A 193 -9.09 5.78 -6.45
C SER A 193 -8.04 6.26 -7.47
N ASN A 194 -8.08 5.72 -8.68
CA ASN A 194 -7.25 6.16 -9.80
C ASN A 194 -7.70 7.48 -10.46
N THR A 195 -8.70 8.18 -9.90
CA THR A 195 -9.37 9.31 -10.57
C THR A 195 -9.38 10.57 -9.70
N LEU A 196 -9.16 11.74 -10.31
CA LEU A 196 -9.31 13.06 -9.69
C LEU A 196 -10.79 13.43 -9.49
N ARG A 197 -11.03 14.37 -8.59
CA ARG A 197 -12.33 15.01 -8.42
C ARG A 197 -12.81 15.63 -9.74
N GLU A 198 -14.09 15.46 -10.03
CA GLU A 198 -14.75 16.05 -11.20
C GLU A 198 -14.93 17.56 -11.04
N GLY A 199 -14.78 18.29 -12.15
CA GLY A 199 -14.90 19.74 -12.22
C GLY A 199 -13.70 20.41 -12.90
N GLU A 200 -13.93 21.57 -13.49
CA GLU A 200 -12.96 22.26 -14.39
C GLU A 200 -12.07 23.26 -13.67
N GLU A 201 -12.31 23.50 -12.37
CA GLU A 201 -11.60 24.51 -11.61
C GLU A 201 -10.29 23.97 -11.03
N SER A 202 -9.23 24.78 -11.02
CA SER A 202 -7.91 24.33 -10.55
C SER A 202 -7.93 23.84 -9.10
N TYR A 203 -8.71 24.47 -8.22
CA TYR A 203 -8.85 24.07 -6.82
C TYR A 203 -9.56 22.72 -6.64
N VAL A 204 -10.36 22.30 -7.63
CA VAL A 204 -11.00 20.97 -7.65
C VAL A 204 -9.97 19.89 -7.94
N LYS A 205 -9.03 20.14 -8.86
CA LYS A 205 -7.95 19.21 -9.25
C LYS A 205 -6.90 18.96 -8.15
N MET A 206 -7.05 19.60 -6.99
CA MET A 206 -6.26 19.31 -5.79
C MET A 206 -6.70 18.02 -5.09
N TYR A 207 -7.87 17.49 -5.43
CA TYR A 207 -8.46 16.35 -4.76
C TYR A 207 -8.60 15.15 -5.69
N ALA A 208 -8.30 13.98 -5.14
CA ALA A 208 -8.62 12.69 -5.72
C ALA A 208 -9.95 12.17 -5.17
N GLN A 209 -10.60 11.33 -5.96
CA GLN A 209 -11.71 10.50 -5.52
C GLN A 209 -11.20 9.25 -4.80
N GLY A 210 -12.05 8.68 -3.97
CA GLY A 210 -11.74 7.51 -3.16
C GLY A 210 -12.90 7.18 -2.22
N PHE A 211 -12.57 6.66 -1.04
CA PHE A 211 -13.52 6.54 0.06
C PHE A 211 -12.85 6.84 1.39
N SER A 212 -13.68 7.24 2.35
CA SER A 212 -13.28 7.48 3.72
C SER A 212 -14.27 6.88 4.71
N PHE A 213 -13.76 6.58 5.90
CA PHE A 213 -14.60 6.09 6.99
C PHE A 213 -14.07 6.48 8.36
N GLN A 214 -14.95 6.42 9.34
CA GLN A 214 -14.72 6.45 10.79
C GLN A 214 -15.67 5.43 11.45
N SER A 215 -15.61 5.25 12.77
CA SER A 215 -16.31 4.14 13.45
C SER A 215 -17.83 4.07 13.27
N ASP A 216 -18.48 5.18 12.93
CA ASP A 216 -19.93 5.30 12.78
C ASP A 216 -20.36 5.69 11.35
N LYS A 217 -19.40 5.84 10.41
CA LYS A 217 -19.69 6.30 9.06
C LYS A 217 -18.67 5.78 8.04
N TYR A 218 -19.14 5.39 6.86
CA TYR A 218 -18.32 5.10 5.68
C TYR A 218 -19.02 5.69 4.44
N GLN A 219 -18.25 6.18 3.47
CA GLN A 219 -18.79 6.85 2.28
C GLN A 219 -17.75 6.92 1.16
N THR A 220 -18.21 7.05 -0.08
CA THR A 220 -17.38 7.59 -1.16
C THR A 220 -16.91 9.00 -0.80
N ASP A 221 -15.69 9.36 -1.17
CA ASP A 221 -15.08 10.66 -0.86
C ASP A 221 -14.42 11.23 -2.11
N ASP A 222 -14.73 12.48 -2.45
CA ASP A 222 -14.17 13.19 -3.60
C ASP A 222 -13.16 14.26 -3.20
N ARG A 223 -12.84 14.39 -1.89
CA ARG A 223 -12.00 15.45 -1.32
C ARG A 223 -10.77 14.91 -0.60
N ILE A 224 -10.20 13.82 -1.11
CA ILE A 224 -8.93 13.28 -0.60
C ILE A 224 -7.79 14.09 -1.22
N ALA A 225 -7.03 14.82 -0.41
CA ALA A 225 -5.95 15.68 -0.90
C ALA A 225 -4.85 14.87 -1.59
N ARG A 226 -4.55 15.20 -2.86
CA ARG A 226 -3.60 14.43 -3.69
C ARG A 226 -2.16 14.48 -3.19
N ASN A 227 -1.81 15.51 -2.41
CA ASN A 227 -0.48 15.72 -1.84
C ASN A 227 -0.27 15.05 -0.48
N TYR A 228 -1.29 14.37 0.07
CA TYR A 228 -1.15 13.63 1.33
C TYR A 228 -0.72 12.20 1.04
N GLY A 229 -0.07 11.57 2.01
CA GLY A 229 0.19 10.13 1.96
C GLY A 229 -1.07 9.40 2.36
N ILE A 230 -1.65 8.64 1.43
CA ILE A 230 -2.90 7.88 1.60
C ILE A 230 -2.65 6.42 1.24
N THR A 231 -3.32 5.51 1.94
CA THR A 231 -3.22 4.09 1.63
C THR A 231 -3.96 3.74 0.34
N VAL A 232 -3.54 2.65 -0.31
CA VAL A 232 -4.19 2.12 -1.50
C VAL A 232 -4.58 0.68 -1.24
N ARG A 233 -5.87 0.39 -1.45
CA ARG A 233 -6.42 -0.97 -1.50
C ARG A 233 -6.58 -1.33 -2.98
N PRO A 234 -5.68 -2.15 -3.56
CA PRO A 234 -5.66 -2.42 -4.99
C PRO A 234 -6.79 -3.38 -5.39
N VAL A 235 -7.09 -3.43 -6.69
CA VAL A 235 -8.02 -4.39 -7.30
C VAL A 235 -7.35 -5.19 -8.41
N HIS A 236 -7.89 -6.36 -8.75
CA HIS A 236 -7.32 -7.29 -9.71
C HIS A 236 -8.35 -7.84 -10.71
N LYS A 237 -7.96 -7.93 -12.00
CA LYS A 237 -8.77 -8.47 -13.09
C LYS A 237 -9.11 -9.96 -12.94
#